data_AF-A0A965HEP6-F1
#
_entry.id   AF-A0A965HEP6-F1
#
_cell.length_a   1.000
_cell.length_b   1.000
_cell.length_c   1.000
_cell.angle_alpha   90.00
_cell.angle_beta   90.00
_cell.angle_gamma   90.00
#
_symmetry.space_group_name_H-M   'P 1'
#
loop_
_entity.id
_entity.type
_entity.pdbx_description
1 polymer ?
#
loop_
_entity_poly.entity_id
_entity_poly.type
_entity_poly.pdbx_seq_one_letter_code
_entity_poly.pdbx_strand_id
1 'polypeptide(L)'
;MRIQFPPKYLALALITVFSATKIYSQSSDSPFWQDVPDPQSQPILRTAATQATASKREIVPRSYRTISLQKVTMQQLLGTVPKESRVTKIRDGAVVSLPLPEGDFGQFKILESPIMEEGLAGQFPE
;
A
#
# COMPACT_ATOMS: atom_id res chain seq x y z
N MET A 1 -5.52 66.34 -42.00
CA MET A 1 -6.32 65.24 -42.59
C MET A 1 -6.36 64.12 -41.55
N ARG A 2 -7.56 63.73 -41.10
CA ARG A 2 -7.78 62.92 -39.89
C ARG A 2 -7.32 61.47 -40.08
N ILE A 3 -6.48 60.97 -39.18
CA ILE A 3 -6.26 59.54 -38.95
C ILE A 3 -6.88 59.23 -37.59
N GLN A 4 -7.97 58.46 -37.60
CA GLN A 4 -8.65 57.99 -36.39
C GLN A 4 -7.90 56.78 -35.83
N PHE A 5 -7.53 56.83 -34.55
CA PHE A 5 -7.06 55.66 -33.79
C PHE A 5 -8.08 55.34 -32.69
N PRO A 6 -8.57 54.10 -32.56
CA PRO A 6 -9.40 53.73 -31.42
C PRO A 6 -8.53 53.51 -30.16
N PRO A 7 -9.01 53.91 -28.98
CA PRO A 7 -8.29 53.73 -27.72
C PRO A 7 -8.64 52.37 -27.10
N LYS A 8 -7.67 51.79 -26.39
CA LYS A 8 -7.77 51.09 -25.10
C LYS A 8 -6.74 49.96 -25.02
N TYR A 9 -5.74 50.18 -24.17
CA TYR A 9 -4.81 49.18 -23.68
C TYR A 9 -5.58 47.93 -23.24
N LEU A 10 -5.16 46.75 -23.69
CA LEU A 10 -5.38 45.53 -22.91
C LEU A 10 -4.19 44.60 -23.05
N ALA A 11 -3.48 44.46 -21.94
CA ALA A 11 -2.39 43.55 -21.72
C ALA A 11 -2.75 42.13 -22.19
N LEU A 12 -1.90 41.53 -23.02
CA LEU A 12 -1.89 40.09 -23.21
C LEU A 12 -0.71 39.53 -22.40
N ALA A 13 -0.91 39.43 -21.08
CA ALA A 13 -0.04 38.68 -20.21
C ALA A 13 -0.24 37.19 -20.50
N LEU A 14 0.87 36.48 -20.74
CA LEU A 14 0.95 35.03 -20.76
C LEU A 14 0.23 34.45 -19.53
N ILE A 15 -0.89 33.76 -19.74
CA ILE A 15 -1.42 32.85 -18.71
C ILE A 15 -0.95 31.46 -19.12
N THR A 16 0.26 31.11 -18.70
CA THR A 16 0.67 29.72 -18.56
C THR A 16 -0.27 29.09 -17.53
N VAL A 17 -1.19 28.24 -18.01
CA VAL A 17 -1.98 27.37 -17.15
C VAL A 17 -1.01 26.37 -16.52
N PHE A 18 -0.55 26.68 -15.31
CA PHE A 18 0.12 25.72 -14.46
C PHE A 18 -0.97 24.80 -13.91
N SER A 19 -1.27 23.71 -14.64
CA SER A 19 -2.05 22.61 -14.10
C SER A 19 -1.30 22.06 -12.89
N ALA A 20 -1.68 22.50 -11.69
CA ALA A 20 -1.30 21.82 -10.47
C ALA A 20 -2.05 20.48 -10.45
N THR A 21 -1.49 19.47 -11.13
CA THR A 21 -1.78 18.09 -10.78
C THR A 21 -1.32 17.95 -9.34
N LYS A 22 -2.28 17.94 -8.41
CA LYS A 22 -2.07 17.40 -7.08
C LYS A 22 -1.77 15.92 -7.29
N ILE A 23 -0.51 15.59 -7.57
CA ILE A 23 0.00 14.24 -7.38
C ILE A 23 -0.09 14.05 -5.88
N TYR A 24 -1.18 13.43 -5.42
CA TYR A 24 -1.15 12.78 -4.12
C TYR A 24 -0.07 11.72 -4.23
N SER A 25 1.15 12.05 -3.79
CA SER A 25 2.12 11.04 -3.41
C SER A 25 1.61 10.43 -2.11
N GLN A 26 0.69 9.48 -2.26
CA GLN A 26 0.44 8.42 -1.30
C GLN A 26 0.71 7.10 -2.00
N SER A 27 1.73 7.06 -2.87
CA SER A 27 2.31 5.78 -3.27
C SER A 27 2.80 5.15 -1.98
N SER A 28 2.17 4.06 -1.57
CA SER A 28 2.73 3.18 -0.56
C SER A 28 4.18 2.93 -0.94
N ASP A 29 5.15 3.37 -0.12
CA ASP A 29 6.58 3.10 -0.33
C ASP A 29 6.88 1.58 -0.36
N SER A 30 5.87 0.76 -0.05
CA SER A 30 5.91 -0.68 -0.06
C SER A 30 5.19 -1.27 -1.28
N PRO A 31 5.84 -2.16 -2.05
CA PRO A 31 5.19 -2.89 -3.14
C PRO A 31 4.15 -3.92 -2.67
N PHE A 32 4.00 -4.11 -1.36
CA PHE A 32 3.16 -5.17 -0.79
C PHE A 32 1.73 -4.73 -0.51
N TRP A 33 1.48 -3.42 -0.35
CA TRP A 33 0.20 -2.91 0.15
C TRP A 33 -0.44 -1.97 -0.86
N GLN A 34 -1.71 -2.23 -1.16
CA GLN A 34 -2.51 -1.42 -2.07
C GLN A 34 -3.80 -0.98 -1.38
N ASP A 35 -4.13 0.31 -1.46
CA ASP A 35 -5.43 0.80 -1.03
C ASP A 35 -6.55 0.20 -1.88
N VAL A 36 -7.58 -0.31 -1.20
CA VAL A 36 -8.76 -0.86 -1.86
C VAL A 36 -10.02 -0.22 -1.30
N PRO A 37 -11.09 -0.10 -2.10
CA PRO A 37 -12.36 0.42 -1.62
C PRO A 37 -12.90 -0.41 -0.45
N ASP A 38 -13.67 0.26 0.42
CA ASP A 38 -14.36 -0.40 1.51
C ASP A 38 -15.26 -1.55 0.99
N PRO A 39 -15.08 -2.79 1.46
CA PRO A 39 -15.91 -3.93 1.07
C PRO A 39 -17.40 -3.78 1.39
N GLN A 40 -17.79 -2.88 2.30
CA GLN A 40 -19.20 -2.55 2.56
C GLN A 40 -19.78 -1.65 1.46
N SER A 41 -18.96 -0.76 0.90
CA SER A 41 -19.37 0.14 -0.18
C SER A 41 -19.51 -0.56 -1.54
N GLN A 42 -18.84 -1.72 -1.70
CA GLN A 42 -18.86 -2.51 -2.93
C GLN A 42 -19.11 -3.99 -2.60
N PRO A 43 -20.37 -4.47 -2.64
CA PRO A 43 -20.70 -5.85 -2.29
C PRO A 43 -20.01 -6.90 -3.16
N ILE A 44 -19.60 -6.53 -4.38
CA ILE A 44 -18.81 -7.34 -5.30
C ILE A 44 -17.32 -7.47 -4.92
N LEU A 45 -16.79 -6.56 -4.11
CA LEU A 45 -15.41 -6.57 -3.62
C LEU A 45 -15.26 -7.15 -2.21
N ARG A 46 -16.31 -7.80 -1.69
CA ARG A 46 -16.20 -8.61 -0.47
C ARG A 46 -15.13 -9.68 -0.70
N THR A 47 -13.93 -9.43 -0.20
CA THR A 47 -12.80 -10.34 -0.30
C THR A 47 -13.16 -11.67 0.36
N ALA A 48 -12.52 -12.75 -0.09
CA ALA A 48 -12.69 -14.10 0.46
C ALA A 48 -12.60 -14.14 2.00
N ALA A 49 -11.86 -13.21 2.63
CA ALA A 49 -11.78 -13.06 4.09
C ALA A 49 -13.12 -12.69 4.77
N THR A 50 -14.02 -12.01 4.07
CA THR A 50 -15.39 -11.69 4.51
C THR A 50 -16.44 -12.68 4.01
N GLN A 51 -16.07 -13.59 3.10
CA GLN A 51 -16.94 -14.65 2.54
C GLN A 51 -16.73 -16.01 3.21
N ALA A 52 -15.51 -16.30 3.70
CA ALA A 52 -15.15 -17.58 4.33
C ALA A 52 -15.93 -17.86 5.62
N THR A 53 -16.48 -16.82 6.23
CA THR A 53 -17.57 -16.95 7.19
C THR A 53 -18.61 -15.91 6.82
N ALA A 54 -19.78 -16.36 6.38
CA ALA A 54 -20.98 -15.50 6.29
C ALA A 54 -21.47 -15.08 7.71
N SER A 55 -20.56 -14.95 8.67
CA SER A 55 -20.85 -14.40 9.98
C SER A 55 -20.99 -12.89 9.80
N LYS A 56 -22.17 -12.38 10.15
CA LYS A 56 -22.43 -10.96 10.19
C LYS A 56 -21.41 -10.33 11.14
N ARG A 57 -20.55 -9.45 10.63
CA ARG A 57 -19.59 -8.69 11.45
C ARG A 57 -20.38 -7.86 12.47
N GLU A 58 -20.29 -8.26 13.74
CA GLU A 58 -21.06 -7.64 14.83
C GLU A 58 -20.52 -6.25 15.19
N ILE A 59 -19.21 -6.03 15.02
CA ILE A 59 -18.53 -4.77 15.34
C ILE A 59 -17.88 -4.21 14.07
N VAL A 60 -18.40 -3.07 13.59
CA VAL A 60 -17.84 -2.30 12.46
C VAL A 60 -17.31 -0.96 12.98
N PRO A 61 -16.00 -0.67 12.83
CA PRO A 61 -15.44 0.61 13.20
C PRO A 61 -16.10 1.76 12.44
N ARG A 62 -16.25 2.92 13.11
CA ARG A 62 -16.77 4.14 12.48
C ARG A 62 -15.83 4.73 11.42
N SER A 63 -14.54 4.42 11.52
CA SER A 63 -13.50 4.83 10.58
C SER A 63 -12.46 3.72 10.47
N TYR A 64 -12.07 3.41 9.25
CA TYR A 64 -11.00 2.45 8.95
C TYR A 64 -10.45 2.69 7.54
N ARG A 65 -9.21 2.25 7.33
CA ARG A 65 -8.58 2.15 6.01
C ARG A 65 -8.61 0.69 5.57
N THR A 66 -9.03 0.43 4.34
CA THR A 66 -8.93 -0.92 3.77
C THR A 66 -7.75 -0.99 2.81
N ILE A 67 -6.90 -1.98 3.04
CA ILE A 67 -5.73 -2.25 2.22
C ILE A 67 -5.69 -3.74 1.90
N SER A 68 -5.23 -4.05 0.70
CA SER A 68 -5.00 -5.41 0.23
C SER A 68 -3.50 -5.72 0.25
N LEU A 69 -3.19 -6.98 0.53
CA LEU A 69 -1.83 -7.52 0.49
C LEU A 69 -1.57 -8.20 -0.86
N GLN A 70 -0.50 -7.78 -1.54
CA GLN A 70 0.05 -8.47 -2.71
C GLN A 70 0.81 -9.73 -2.27
N LYS A 71 0.07 -10.83 -2.15
CA LYS A 71 0.57 -12.11 -1.62
C LYS A 71 1.82 -12.62 -2.33
N VAL A 72 1.85 -12.59 -3.66
CA VAL A 72 2.98 -13.10 -4.45
C VAL A 72 4.26 -12.33 -4.13
N THR A 73 4.18 -10.99 -4.12
CA THR A 73 5.33 -10.13 -3.82
C THR A 73 5.79 -10.28 -2.37
N MET A 74 4.85 -10.45 -1.44
CA MET A 74 5.18 -10.73 -0.04
C MET A 74 5.85 -12.10 0.12
N GLN A 75 5.35 -13.15 -0.53
CA GLN A 75 5.95 -14.49 -0.49
C GLN A 75 7.38 -14.48 -1.07
N GLN A 76 7.61 -13.73 -2.15
CA GLN A 76 8.95 -13.52 -2.70
C GLN A 76 9.89 -12.86 -1.69
N LEU A 77 9.42 -11.82 -0.97
CA LEU A 77 10.21 -11.21 0.11
C LEU A 77 10.49 -12.24 1.21
N LEU A 78 9.47 -12.95 1.68
CA LEU A 78 9.58 -13.92 2.77
C LEU A 78 10.57 -15.06 2.44
N GLY A 79 10.63 -15.50 1.18
CA GLY A 79 11.60 -16.49 0.71
C GLY A 79 13.06 -16.02 0.74
N THR A 80 13.31 -14.72 0.91
CA THR A 80 14.67 -14.15 1.08
C THR A 80 15.06 -13.91 2.53
N VAL A 81 14.14 -14.12 3.47
CA VAL A 81 14.37 -13.83 4.89
C VAL A 81 15.35 -14.85 5.46
N PRO A 82 16.42 -14.42 6.16
CA PRO A 82 17.36 -15.36 6.74
C PRO A 82 16.76 -16.08 7.96
N LYS A 83 17.07 -17.37 8.10
CA LYS A 83 16.73 -18.16 9.29
C LYS A 83 17.33 -17.55 10.55
N GLU A 84 16.52 -17.43 11.60
CA GLU A 84 16.93 -16.92 12.91
C GLU A 84 18.14 -17.67 13.46
N SER A 85 18.18 -19.00 13.32
CA SER A 85 19.28 -19.85 13.76
C SER A 85 20.61 -19.60 13.04
N ARG A 86 20.59 -18.98 11.85
CA ARG A 86 21.79 -18.69 11.04
C ARG A 86 22.31 -17.27 11.22
N VAL A 87 21.62 -16.44 12.00
CA VAL A 87 21.93 -15.02 12.16
C VAL A 87 22.32 -14.73 13.60
N THR A 88 23.48 -14.07 13.79
CA THR A 88 23.94 -13.70 15.14
C THR A 88 23.32 -12.39 15.65
N LYS A 89 22.84 -11.51 14.75
CA LYS A 89 22.33 -10.18 15.10
C LYS A 89 21.04 -9.87 14.33
N ILE A 90 20.00 -9.44 15.05
CA ILE A 90 18.70 -9.05 14.48
C ILE A 90 18.82 -7.99 13.37
N ARG A 91 19.85 -7.14 13.43
CA ARG A 91 20.11 -6.08 12.42
C ARG A 91 20.28 -6.64 10.99
N ASP A 92 20.71 -7.89 10.87
CA ASP A 92 20.99 -8.57 9.60
C ASP A 92 19.72 -9.17 8.97
N GLY A 93 18.56 -9.05 9.64
CA GLY A 93 17.27 -9.49 9.11
C GLY A 93 16.79 -8.67 7.91
N ALA A 94 15.85 -9.26 7.16
CA ALA A 94 15.17 -8.58 6.06
C ALA A 94 14.28 -7.45 6.59
N VAL A 95 14.07 -6.40 5.80
CA VAL A 95 13.19 -5.29 6.16
C VAL A 95 11.84 -5.45 5.47
N VAL A 96 10.76 -5.38 6.25
CA VAL A 96 9.40 -5.30 5.74
C VAL A 96 8.76 -4.00 6.21
N SER A 97 8.01 -3.36 5.30
CA SER A 97 7.24 -2.16 5.60
C SER A 97 5.79 -2.56 5.86
N LEU A 98 5.25 -2.19 7.02
CA LEU A 98 3.90 -2.51 7.45
C LEU A 98 3.08 -1.22 7.69
N PRO A 99 1.81 -1.21 7.30
CA PRO A 99 0.90 -0.10 7.52
C PRO A 99 0.64 0.06 9.02
N LEU A 100 0.77 1.28 9.51
CA LEU A 100 0.48 1.66 10.89
C LEU A 100 -0.98 2.14 11.03
N PRO A 101 -1.55 2.08 12.24
CA PRO A 101 -2.92 2.55 12.50
C PRO A 101 -3.15 4.02 12.12
N GLU A 102 -2.12 4.85 12.25
CA GLU A 102 -2.15 6.29 11.92
C GLU A 102 -2.12 6.56 10.41
N GLY A 103 -1.95 5.52 9.58
CA GLY A 103 -1.97 5.60 8.11
C GLY A 103 -0.60 5.64 7.45
N ASP A 104 0.47 5.90 8.21
CA ASP A 104 1.86 5.84 7.75
C ASP A 104 2.39 4.39 7.72
N PHE A 105 3.66 4.20 7.33
CA PHE A 105 4.33 2.91 7.31
C PHE A 105 5.47 2.81 8.33
N GLY A 106 5.51 1.69 9.05
CA GLY A 106 6.60 1.32 9.94
C GLY A 106 7.51 0.30 9.27
N GLN A 107 8.82 0.43 9.48
CA GLN A 107 9.80 -0.55 9.01
C GLN A 107 10.18 -1.51 10.13
N PHE A 108 10.16 -2.81 9.81
CA PHE A 108 10.41 -3.88 10.76
C PHE A 108 11.48 -4.82 10.21
N LYS A 109 12.38 -5.25 11.10
CA LYS A 109 13.35 -6.31 10.81
C LYS A 109 12.70 -7.65 11.12
N ILE A 110 12.76 -8.57 10.18
CA ILE A 110 12.19 -9.93 10.31
C ILE A 110 13.26 -11.00 10.06
N LEU A 111 13.08 -12.12 10.74
CA LEU A 111 13.87 -13.35 10.62
C LEU A 111 12.89 -14.53 10.47
N GLU A 112 13.33 -15.57 9.79
CA GLU A 112 12.55 -16.80 9.61
C GLU A 112 12.77 -17.72 10.82
N SER A 113 11.71 -17.99 11.58
CA SER A 113 11.71 -18.97 12.67
C SER A 113 10.93 -20.22 12.25
N PRO A 114 11.57 -21.29 11.75
CA PRO A 114 10.88 -22.48 11.28
C PRO A 114 10.19 -23.19 12.45
N ILE A 115 8.87 -23.38 12.33
CA ILE A 115 8.06 -24.16 13.30
C ILE A 115 8.00 -25.64 12.89
N MET A 116 8.15 -25.91 11.58
CA MET A 116 8.16 -27.25 11.00
C MET A 116 9.59 -27.77 10.87
N GLU A 117 9.80 -29.06 11.18
CA GLU A 117 11.07 -29.74 10.91
C GLU A 117 11.34 -29.78 9.39
N GLU A 118 12.62 -29.71 8.98
CA GLU A 118 12.99 -29.49 7.57
C GLU A 118 12.48 -30.60 6.64
N GLY A 119 12.56 -31.86 7.06
CA GLY A 119 12.02 -33.00 6.31
C GLY A 119 10.50 -32.99 6.17
N LEU A 120 9.78 -32.48 7.17
CA LEU A 120 8.33 -32.31 7.10
C LEU A 120 7.94 -31.11 6.22
N ALA A 121 8.67 -30.00 6.29
CA ALA A 121 8.45 -28.82 5.45
C ALA A 121 8.66 -29.14 3.96
N GLY A 122 9.61 -30.02 3.62
CA GLY A 122 9.79 -30.50 2.26
C GLY A 122 8.61 -31.31 1.72
N GLN A 123 7.84 -31.97 2.59
CA GLN A 123 6.66 -32.75 2.21
C GLN A 123 5.38 -31.90 2.10
N PHE A 124 5.33 -30.75 2.80
CA PHE A 124 4.17 -29.85 2.85
C PHE A 124 4.59 -28.39 2.55
N PRO A 125 4.88 -28.05 1.29
CA PRO A 125 5.19 -26.68 0.91
C PRO A 125 3.95 -25.77 0.96
N GLU A 126 4.18 -24.48 1.28
CA GLU A 126 3.18 -23.41 1.44
C GLU A 126 2.55 -22.90 0.12
#